data_AF-A0A090WYZ0-F1
#
_entry.id   AF-A0A090WYZ0-F1
#
_cell.length_a   1.000
_cell.length_b   1.000
_cell.length_c   1.000
_cell.angle_alpha   90.00
_cell.angle_beta   90.00
_cell.angle_gamma   90.00
#
_symmetry.space_group_name_H-M   'P 1'
#
loop_
_entity.id
_entity.type
_entity.pdbx_description
1 polymer ?
#
loop_
_entity_poly.entity_id
_entity_poly.type
_entity_poly.pdbx_seq_one_letter_code
_entity_poly.pdbx_strand_id
1 'polypeptide(L)'
;MTAAFWAIGYEQELDMYEQLAVPKIEGTINHNTTRTVVHDWSPPAVRPTKAFGYDDMLPYTTSDDFHVYGVEWGEDYLKIYRDGKFVKSFYQDELGTDWGAK
;
A
#
# COMPACT_ATOMS: atom_id res chain seq x y z
N MET A 1 16.04 5.39 4.43
CA MET A 1 15.82 4.95 3.03
C MET A 1 14.56 4.12 3.06
N THR A 2 13.61 4.39 2.18
CA THR A 2 12.41 3.56 2.06
C THR A 2 12.73 2.32 1.24
N ALA A 3 12.11 1.20 1.61
CA ALA A 3 11.95 0.07 0.71
C ALA A 3 10.50 0.12 0.19
N ALA A 4 10.33 0.05 -1.12
CA ALA A 4 9.01 0.04 -1.72
C ALA A 4 8.98 -0.87 -2.96
N PHE A 5 7.83 -1.50 -3.17
CA PHE A 5 7.50 -2.14 -4.44
C PHE A 5 6.13 -1.64 -4.86
N TRP A 6 6.09 -1.04 -6.04
CA TRP A 6 4.99 -0.24 -6.52
C TRP A 6 4.84 -0.37 -8.02
N ALA A 7 3.63 -0.09 -8.51
CA ALA A 7 3.30 0.00 -9.92
C ALA A 7 2.48 1.25 -10.16
N ILE A 8 2.69 1.91 -11.31
CA ILE A 8 1.90 3.05 -11.74
C ILE A 8 1.38 2.81 -13.16
N GLY A 9 0.11 3.11 -13.36
CA GLY A 9 -0.59 3.05 -14.63
C GLY A 9 -1.28 4.38 -14.94
N TYR A 10 -2.27 4.37 -15.83
CA TYR A 10 -3.03 5.56 -16.20
C TYR A 10 -3.62 6.24 -14.96
N GLU A 11 -3.00 7.35 -14.54
CA GLU A 11 -3.40 8.21 -13.42
C GLU A 11 -3.54 7.50 -12.05
N GLN A 12 -3.13 6.24 -11.92
CA GLN A 12 -3.29 5.45 -10.70
C GLN A 12 -1.97 4.79 -10.31
N GLU A 13 -1.60 4.86 -9.04
CA GLU A 13 -0.41 4.22 -8.48
C GLU A 13 -0.80 3.31 -7.32
N LEU A 14 -0.22 2.10 -7.29
CA LEU A 14 -0.38 1.12 -6.22
C LEU A 14 0.99 0.83 -5.60
N ASP A 15 1.11 1.15 -4.32
CA ASP A 15 2.20 0.69 -3.47
C ASP A 15 1.80 -0.65 -2.85
N MET A 16 2.37 -1.76 -3.34
CA MET A 16 2.15 -3.09 -2.76
C MET A 16 2.73 -3.15 -1.34
N TYR A 17 3.91 -2.54 -1.17
CA TYR A 17 4.44 -2.16 0.13
C TYR A 17 5.25 -0.85 0.06
N GLU A 18 5.17 -0.09 1.16
CA GLU A 18 6.10 0.98 1.55
C GLU A 18 6.55 0.72 2.99
N GLN A 19 7.87 0.74 3.24
CA GLN A 19 8.47 0.36 4.52
C GLN A 19 9.66 1.24 4.91
N LEU A 20 9.88 1.38 6.21
CA LEU A 20 11.04 2.04 6.80
C LEU A 20 11.59 1.19 7.95
N ALA A 21 12.67 0.45 7.71
CA ALA A 21 13.31 -0.37 8.74
C ALA A 21 13.92 0.46 9.89
N VAL A 22 14.42 1.67 9.59
CA VAL A 22 15.01 2.59 10.57
C VAL A 22 14.41 3.99 10.38
N PRO A 23 13.17 4.23 10.85
CA PRO A 23 12.54 5.54 10.77
C PRO A 23 13.31 6.52 11.65
N LYS A 24 13.64 7.71 11.10
CA LYS A 24 14.39 8.76 11.80
C LYS A 24 13.51 9.90 12.32
N ILE A 25 12.24 9.90 11.91
CA ILE A 25 11.23 10.88 12.30
C ILE A 25 10.03 10.13 12.86
N GLU A 26 9.34 10.74 13.82
CA GLU A 26 8.06 10.21 14.29
C GLU A 26 7.02 10.30 13.17
N GLY A 27 6.23 9.25 13.01
CA GLY A 27 5.24 9.13 11.95
C GLY A 27 4.42 7.86 12.09
N THR A 28 3.67 7.55 11.04
CA THR A 28 2.79 6.37 11.02
C THR A 28 3.48 5.09 10.58
N ILE A 29 4.63 5.19 9.89
CA ILE A 29 5.44 4.03 9.51
C ILE A 29 6.56 3.84 10.55
N ASN A 30 6.47 2.74 11.29
CA ASN A 30 7.51 2.28 12.22
C ASN A 30 8.40 1.20 11.57
N HIS A 31 9.43 0.78 12.31
CA HIS A 31 10.38 -0.27 11.90
C HIS A 31 9.72 -1.63 11.57
N ASN A 32 8.52 -1.87 12.09
CA ASN A 32 7.70 -3.07 11.85
C ASN A 32 6.36 -2.76 11.16
N THR A 33 6.25 -1.62 10.48
CA THR A 33 5.05 -1.27 9.71
C THR A 33 5.29 -1.51 8.23
N THR A 34 4.32 -2.12 7.57
CA THR A 34 4.24 -2.13 6.10
C THR A 34 2.96 -1.44 5.66
N ARG A 35 3.06 -0.58 4.67
CA ARG A 35 1.95 0.20 4.15
C ARG A 35 1.60 -0.25 2.74
N THR A 36 0.31 -0.45 2.46
CA THR A 36 -0.21 -0.63 1.10
C THR A 36 -1.12 0.54 0.79
N VAL A 37 -0.88 1.25 -0.31
CA VAL A 37 -1.57 2.50 -0.65
C VAL A 37 -1.95 2.51 -2.11
N VAL A 38 -3.09 3.14 -2.42
CA VAL A 38 -3.39 3.58 -3.77
C VAL A 38 -3.47 5.09 -3.83
N HIS A 39 -2.82 5.64 -4.84
CA HIS A 39 -2.82 7.06 -5.17
C HIS A 39 -3.62 7.31 -6.46
N ASP A 40 -4.44 8.35 -6.42
CA ASP A 40 -5.15 8.91 -7.57
C ASP A 40 -4.45 10.19 -8.03
N TRP A 41 -3.95 10.16 -9.27
CA TRP A 41 -3.23 11.23 -9.96
C TRP A 41 -4.08 11.90 -11.05
N SER A 42 -5.39 11.71 -11.05
CA SER A 42 -6.32 12.32 -12.01
C SER A 42 -6.21 13.86 -12.03
N PRO A 43 -6.02 14.51 -13.19
CA PRO A 43 -5.97 15.96 -13.30
C PRO A 43 -7.27 16.68 -12.89
N PRO A 44 -7.20 17.83 -12.22
CA PRO A 44 -5.99 18.48 -11.69
C PRO A 44 -5.59 17.88 -10.33
N ALA A 45 -4.57 17.02 -10.31
CA ALA A 45 -4.11 16.37 -9.09
C ALA A 45 -3.39 17.37 -8.17
N VAL A 46 -3.83 17.45 -6.91
CA VAL A 46 -3.19 18.22 -5.84
C VAL A 46 -2.92 17.27 -4.68
N ARG A 47 -1.71 17.33 -4.12
CA ARG A 47 -1.36 16.49 -2.96
C ARG A 47 -2.22 16.87 -1.74
N PRO A 48 -2.60 15.91 -0.88
CA PRO A 48 -2.27 14.48 -0.95
C PRO A 48 -3.12 13.73 -1.98
N THR A 49 -2.46 12.90 -2.79
CA THR A 49 -3.09 12.07 -3.84
C THR A 49 -3.51 10.70 -3.34
N LYS A 50 -3.39 10.42 -2.03
CA LYS A 50 -3.75 9.13 -1.45
C LYS A 50 -5.27 8.95 -1.51
N ALA A 51 -5.73 8.02 -2.34
CA ALA A 51 -7.14 7.65 -2.44
C ALA A 51 -7.54 6.76 -1.25
N PHE A 52 -6.72 5.76 -0.93
CA PHE A 52 -6.84 4.98 0.30
C PHE A 52 -5.50 4.38 0.72
N GLY A 53 -5.41 3.87 1.94
CA GLY A 53 -4.30 3.00 2.30
C GLY A 53 -4.51 2.25 3.61
N TYR A 54 -3.73 1.21 3.76
CA TYR A 54 -3.78 0.26 4.86
C TYR A 54 -2.39 0.07 5.44
N ASP A 55 -2.27 0.31 6.74
CA ASP A 55 -1.04 0.06 7.49
C ASP A 55 -1.21 -1.23 8.27
N ASP A 56 -0.25 -2.14 8.09
CA ASP A 56 -0.19 -3.42 8.78
C ASP A 56 1.01 -3.44 9.73
N MET A 57 0.74 -3.86 10.96
CA MET A 57 1.75 -3.99 12.02
C MET A 57 2.27 -5.41 12.04
N LEU A 58 3.52 -5.58 11.63
CA LEU A 58 4.15 -6.88 11.49
C LEU A 58 4.77 -7.31 12.84
N PRO A 59 4.84 -8.62 13.11
CA PRO A 59 5.49 -9.15 14.32
C PRO A 59 7.03 -9.16 14.23
N TYR A 60 7.62 -8.47 13.24
CA TYR A 60 9.06 -8.44 12.94
C TYR A 60 9.46 -7.08 12.34
N THR A 61 10.76 -6.74 12.39
CA THR A 61 11.30 -5.58 11.67
C THR A 61 11.36 -5.91 10.18
N THR A 62 10.99 -4.99 9.30
CA THR A 62 10.93 -5.24 7.86
C THR A 62 12.29 -5.56 7.21
N SER A 63 13.40 -5.38 7.92
CA SER A 63 14.76 -5.68 7.47
C SER A 63 15.35 -6.96 8.05
N ASP A 64 14.66 -7.66 8.95
CA ASP A 64 15.25 -8.79 9.69
C ASP A 64 15.35 -10.07 8.84
N ASP A 65 14.44 -10.27 7.88
CA ASP A 65 14.41 -11.44 7.00
C ASP A 65 13.70 -11.12 5.65
N PHE A 66 13.74 -12.06 4.71
CA PHE A 66 12.98 -11.99 3.47
C PHE A 66 11.52 -12.41 3.69
N HIS A 67 10.60 -11.58 3.18
CA HIS A 67 9.16 -11.81 3.25
C HIS A 67 8.51 -11.59 1.88
N VAL A 68 7.34 -12.20 1.68
CA VAL A 68 6.55 -12.05 0.45
C VAL A 68 5.41 -11.08 0.69
N TYR A 69 5.43 -9.95 -0.01
CA TYR A 69 4.38 -8.94 0.01
C TYR A 69 3.62 -9.01 -1.31
N GLY A 70 2.39 -9.51 -1.25
CA GLY A 70 1.55 -9.70 -2.43
C GLY A 70 0.28 -8.88 -2.34
N VAL A 71 -0.21 -8.45 -3.50
CA VAL A 71 -1.57 -7.95 -3.62
C VAL A 71 -2.21 -8.54 -4.87
N GLU A 72 -3.51 -8.70 -4.84
CA GLU A 72 -4.34 -8.98 -5.99
C GLU A 72 -5.15 -7.71 -6.27
N TRP A 73 -4.80 -7.02 -7.36
CA TRP A 73 -5.44 -5.78 -7.78
C TRP A 73 -6.41 -6.08 -8.92
N GLY A 74 -7.70 -6.08 -8.59
CA GLY A 74 -8.79 -6.19 -9.56
C GLY A 74 -9.29 -4.83 -10.01
N GLU A 75 -10.35 -4.84 -10.82
CA GLU A 75 -11.00 -3.62 -11.33
C GLU A 75 -11.64 -2.81 -10.20
N ASP A 76 -12.33 -3.49 -9.27
CA ASP A 76 -13.12 -2.91 -8.19
C ASP A 76 -12.66 -3.33 -6.77
N TYR A 77 -11.54 -4.06 -6.67
CA TYR A 77 -11.04 -4.56 -5.39
C TYR A 77 -9.51 -4.59 -5.26
N LEU A 78 -9.05 -4.60 -4.01
CA LEU A 78 -7.67 -4.95 -3.64
C LEU A 78 -7.70 -5.98 -2.51
N LYS A 79 -6.99 -7.10 -2.70
CA LYS A 79 -6.71 -8.05 -1.61
C LYS A 79 -5.22 -8.01 -1.27
N ILE A 80 -4.92 -7.99 0.02
CA ILE A 80 -3.56 -7.91 0.54
C ILE A 80 -3.16 -9.26 1.13
N TYR A 81 -1.97 -9.70 0.77
CA TYR A 81 -1.37 -10.94 1.24
C TYR A 81 0.03 -10.70 1.81
N ARG A 82 0.36 -11.39 2.90
CA ARG A 82 1.68 -11.40 3.54
C ARG A 82 2.11 -12.84 3.73
N ASP A 83 3.28 -13.22 3.23
CA ASP A 83 3.81 -14.59 3.28
C ASP A 83 2.78 -15.64 2.81
N GLY A 84 2.08 -15.31 1.73
CA GLY A 84 1.04 -16.16 1.12
C GLY A 84 -0.29 -16.22 1.89
N LYS A 85 -0.44 -15.50 3.00
CA LYS A 85 -1.66 -15.47 3.82
C LYS A 85 -2.48 -14.21 3.53
N PHE A 86 -3.79 -14.37 3.44
CA PHE A 86 -4.73 -13.26 3.32
C PHE A 86 -4.70 -12.40 4.60
N VAL A 87 -4.68 -11.08 4.42
CA VAL A 87 -4.70 -10.10 5.51
C VAL A 87 -5.99 -9.29 5.49
N LYS A 88 -6.30 -8.66 4.36
CA LYS A 88 -7.42 -7.74 4.23
C LYS A 88 -7.86 -7.61 2.77
N SER A 89 -9.14 -7.32 2.57
CA SER A 89 -9.71 -6.91 1.29
C SER A 89 -10.36 -5.54 1.42
N PHE A 90 -10.36 -4.80 0.32
CA PHE A 90 -11.08 -3.55 0.13
C PHE A 90 -11.81 -3.59 -1.21
N TYR A 91 -13.04 -3.08 -1.22
CA TYR A 91 -13.82 -2.88 -2.43
C TYR A 91 -14.10 -1.39 -2.61
N GLN A 92 -14.11 -0.91 -3.86
CA GLN A 92 -14.33 0.51 -4.16
C GLN A 92 -15.62 1.06 -3.53
N ASP A 93 -16.72 0.30 -3.60
CA ASP A 93 -18.02 0.66 -3.03
C ASP A 93 -17.96 0.90 -1.51
N GLU A 94 -17.13 0.13 -0.79
CA GLU A 94 -16.96 0.28 0.67
C GLU A 94 -16.16 1.54 1.02
N LEU A 95 -15.23 1.92 0.15
CA LEU A 95 -14.36 3.08 0.34
C LEU A 95 -14.98 4.38 -0.19
N GLY A 96 -15.99 4.29 -1.07
CA GLY A 96 -16.59 5.45 -1.73
C GLY A 96 -15.61 6.17 -2.66
N THR A 97 -14.67 5.45 -3.25
CA THR A 97 -13.57 5.98 -4.07
C THR A 97 -13.44 5.17 -5.37
N ASP A 98 -13.19 5.85 -6.50
CA ASP A 98 -12.87 5.23 -7.80
C ASP A 98 -11.36 5.15 -7.94
N TRP A 99 -10.78 3.95 -7.77
CA TRP A 99 -9.35 3.71 -7.89
C TRP A 99 -9.13 2.29 -8.44
N GLY A 100 -8.51 2.14 -9.60
CA GLY A 100 -8.44 0.83 -10.24
C GLY A 100 -7.67 0.86 -11.54
N ALA A 101 -7.17 -0.31 -11.95
CA ALA A 101 -6.60 -0.49 -13.28
C ALA A 101 -7.75 -0.37 -14.30
N LYS A 102 -7.82 0.77 -14.99
CA LYS A 102 -8.73 1.01 -16.13
C LYS A 102 -8.21 0.33 -17.40
#